data_AF-A0A640XTI0-F1
#
_entry.id   AF-A0A640XTI0-F1
#
_cell.length_a   1.000
_cell.length_b   1.000
_cell.length_c   1.000
_cell.angle_alpha   90.00
_cell.angle_beta   90.00
_cell.angle_gamma   90.00
#
_symmetry.space_group_name_H-M   'P 1'
#
loop_
_entity.id
_entity.type
_entity.pdbx_description
1 polymer ?
#
loop_
_entity_poly.entity_id
_entity_poly.type
_entity_poly.pdbx_seq_one_letter_code
_entity_poly.pdbx_strand_id
1 'polypeptide(L)'
;MYEGLFLIDNAHANMEWDTVVKHIHDILQKNGAEILKTEKWGEKKLAYKVSGHKRGTYLLIHFNAKNTAIALIKRDFQLSDYIVRSLIVKDDKIEELSQIGVIETVVTAEKDASKMPESAGADVSEKNDVSVNIADKG
;
A
#
# COMPACT_ATOMS: atom_id res chain seq x y z
N MET A 1 5.87 2.98 -20.15
CA MET A 1 5.63 3.35 -18.74
C MET A 1 6.83 2.96 -17.86
N TYR A 2 6.94 3.38 -16.60
CA TYR A 2 8.00 2.94 -15.68
C TYR A 2 7.47 2.48 -14.32
N GLU A 3 8.21 1.56 -13.70
CA GLU A 3 8.10 1.22 -12.28
C GLU A 3 9.38 1.64 -11.54
N GLY A 4 9.21 2.21 -10.36
CA GLY A 4 10.28 2.58 -9.44
C GLY A 4 10.13 1.86 -8.11
N LEU A 5 11.08 0.99 -7.79
CA LEU A 5 11.18 0.35 -6.48
C LEU A 5 12.25 1.06 -5.65
N PHE A 6 11.84 1.59 -4.51
CA PHE A 6 12.68 2.34 -3.60
C PHE A 6 12.84 1.58 -2.28
N LEU A 7 14.08 1.42 -1.84
CA LEU A 7 14.43 0.99 -0.50
C LEU A 7 14.71 2.24 0.34
N ILE A 8 13.84 2.49 1.30
CA ILE A 8 13.90 3.65 2.20
C ILE A 8 14.53 3.22 3.52
N ASP A 9 15.32 4.11 4.13
CA ASP A 9 15.82 3.88 5.48
C ASP A 9 14.65 3.77 6.47
N ASN A 10 14.73 2.75 7.30
CA ASN A 10 13.69 2.39 8.22
C ASN A 10 13.41 3.47 9.28
N ALA A 11 14.47 4.15 9.74
CA ALA A 11 14.35 5.21 10.73
C ALA A 11 13.43 6.33 10.22
N HIS A 12 13.70 6.82 9.02
CA HIS A 12 12.88 7.84 8.35
C HIS A 12 11.48 7.32 8.00
N ALA A 13 11.37 6.07 7.51
CA ALA A 13 10.09 5.49 7.15
C ALA A 13 9.11 5.32 8.32
N ASN A 14 9.62 5.19 9.56
CA ASN A 14 8.80 5.07 10.76
C ASN A 14 8.47 6.43 11.39
N MET A 15 9.37 7.41 11.27
CA MET A 15 9.21 8.72 11.89
C MET A 15 8.39 9.69 11.02
N GLU A 16 8.63 9.66 9.70
CA GLU A 16 8.19 10.72 8.79
C GLU A 16 7.81 10.19 7.40
N TRP A 17 7.00 9.13 7.36
CA TRP A 17 6.60 8.45 6.12
C TRP A 17 6.07 9.39 5.03
N ASP A 18 5.14 10.27 5.38
CA ASP A 18 4.49 11.16 4.41
C ASP A 18 5.46 12.19 3.83
N THR A 19 6.41 12.68 4.64
CA THR A 19 7.50 13.56 4.20
C THR A 19 8.39 12.85 3.18
N VAL A 20 8.75 11.60 3.44
CA VAL A 20 9.59 10.81 2.52
C VAL A 20 8.88 10.53 1.20
N VAL A 21 7.60 10.12 1.25
CA VAL A 21 6.81 9.87 0.03
C VAL A 21 6.65 11.15 -0.77
N LYS A 22 6.34 12.26 -0.11
CA LYS A 22 6.25 13.57 -0.75
C LYS A 22 7.57 13.96 -1.41
N HIS A 23 8.71 13.78 -0.73
CA HIS A 23 10.02 14.07 -1.32
C HIS A 23 10.27 13.27 -2.60
N ILE A 24 9.93 11.97 -2.61
CA ILE A 24 10.07 11.12 -3.80
C ILE A 24 9.13 11.59 -4.92
N HIS A 25 7.89 11.96 -4.58
CA HIS A 25 6.92 12.52 -5.52
C HIS A 25 7.39 13.84 -6.12
N ASP A 26 7.92 14.74 -5.30
CA ASP A 26 8.45 16.05 -5.72
C ASP A 26 9.62 15.86 -6.71
N ILE A 27 10.53 14.90 -6.48
CA ILE A 27 11.61 14.58 -7.42
C ILE A 27 11.05 14.10 -8.77
N LEU A 28 10.06 13.19 -8.75
CA LEU A 28 9.43 12.70 -9.97
C LEU A 28 8.75 13.83 -10.74
N GLN A 29 7.90 14.61 -10.07
CA GLN A 29 7.12 15.70 -10.68
C GLN A 29 8.01 16.84 -11.19
N LYS A 30 9.06 17.22 -10.45
CA LYS A 30 10.05 18.21 -10.89
C LYS A 30 10.71 17.83 -12.21
N ASN A 31 10.90 16.54 -12.45
CA ASN A 31 11.47 16.00 -13.69
C ASN A 31 10.40 15.68 -14.76
N GLY A 32 9.16 16.14 -14.57
CA GLY A 32 8.07 16.00 -15.53
C GLY A 32 7.47 14.59 -15.59
N ALA A 33 7.60 13.80 -14.52
CA ALA A 33 6.93 12.52 -14.41
C ALA A 33 5.51 12.68 -13.83
N GLU A 34 4.59 11.85 -14.32
CA GLU A 34 3.22 11.73 -13.83
C GLU A 34 3.10 10.45 -13.01
N ILE A 35 2.62 10.56 -11.77
CA ILE A 35 2.51 9.43 -10.85
C ILE A 35 1.15 8.77 -11.03
N LEU A 36 1.16 7.46 -11.29
CA LEU A 36 -0.05 6.67 -11.54
C LEU A 36 -0.51 5.93 -10.28
N LYS A 37 0.45 5.32 -9.56
CA LYS A 37 0.16 4.54 -8.36
C LYS A 37 1.34 4.57 -7.41
N THR A 38 1.07 4.63 -6.11
CA THR A 38 2.08 4.55 -5.06
C THR A 38 1.63 3.49 -4.06
N GLU A 39 2.52 2.54 -3.75
CA GLU A 39 2.23 1.41 -2.87
C GLU A 39 3.35 1.22 -1.84
N LYS A 40 2.98 1.21 -0.56
CA LYS A 40 3.90 0.85 0.53
C LYS A 40 3.91 -0.67 0.69
N TRP A 41 5.05 -1.30 0.44
CA TRP A 41 5.25 -2.74 0.61
C TRP A 41 5.68 -3.14 2.02
N GLY A 42 5.82 -2.15 2.90
CA GLY A 42 6.17 -2.32 4.30
C GLY A 42 7.65 -2.60 4.52
N GLU A 43 7.96 -2.91 5.77
CA GLU A 43 9.31 -3.18 6.21
C GLU A 43 9.74 -4.62 5.92
N LYS A 44 10.98 -4.80 5.45
CA LYS A 44 11.60 -6.13 5.32
C LYS A 44 13.03 -6.14 5.84
N LYS A 45 13.44 -7.32 6.34
CA LYS A 45 14.85 -7.61 6.67
C LYS A 45 15.62 -7.89 5.38
N LEU A 46 16.78 -7.28 5.24
CA LEU A 46 17.65 -7.47 4.08
C LEU A 46 18.52 -8.73 4.28
N ALA A 47 18.79 -9.45 3.19
CA ALA A 47 19.65 -10.65 3.24
C ALA A 47 21.10 -10.31 3.63
N TYR A 48 21.55 -9.11 3.30
CA TYR A 48 22.84 -8.54 3.66
C TYR A 48 22.69 -7.04 3.90
N LYS A 49 23.72 -6.41 4.50
CA LYS A 49 23.70 -4.96 4.75
C LYS A 49 23.77 -4.19 3.42
N VAL A 50 22.84 -3.26 3.21
CA VAL A 50 22.91 -2.30 2.10
C VAL A 50 23.18 -0.93 2.71
N SER A 51 24.29 -0.30 2.34
CA SER A 51 24.73 0.99 2.91
C SER A 51 24.73 1.03 4.45
N GLY A 52 25.00 -0.11 5.10
CA GLY A 52 24.98 -0.25 6.56
C GLY A 52 23.63 -0.69 7.16
N HIS A 53 22.52 -0.56 6.43
CA HIS A 53 21.17 -0.90 6.90
C HIS A 53 20.90 -2.41 6.82
N LYS A 54 20.29 -3.00 7.85
CA LYS A 54 19.88 -4.43 7.91
C LYS A 54 18.39 -4.63 7.62
N ARG A 55 17.60 -3.56 7.68
CA ARG A 55 16.15 -3.51 7.46
C ARG A 55 15.86 -2.26 6.64
N GLY A 56 14.78 -2.26 5.89
CA GLY A 56 14.33 -1.09 5.15
C GLY A 56 12.88 -1.25 4.70
N THR A 57 12.26 -0.14 4.34
CA THR A 57 10.87 -0.11 3.91
C THR A 57 10.82 0.05 2.40
N TYR A 58 10.07 -0.81 1.73
CA TYR A 58 9.93 -0.75 0.27
C TYR A 58 8.74 0.13 -0.13
N LEU A 59 8.97 0.98 -1.13
CA LEU A 59 7.95 1.78 -1.80
C LEU A 59 8.00 1.47 -3.30
N LEU A 60 6.87 1.07 -3.86
CA LEU A 60 6.71 0.88 -5.30
C LEU A 60 5.90 2.05 -5.87
N ILE A 61 6.39 2.65 -6.95
CA ILE A 61 5.71 3.73 -7.66
C ILE A 61 5.63 3.40 -9.14
N HIS A 62 4.42 3.47 -9.68
CA HIS A 62 4.16 3.41 -11.11
C HIS A 62 4.04 4.83 -11.62
N PHE A 63 4.79 5.19 -12.66
CA PHE A 63 4.78 6.55 -13.19
C PHE A 63 5.07 6.59 -14.70
N ASN A 64 4.53 7.60 -15.36
CA ASN A 64 4.87 7.96 -16.73
C ASN A 64 5.97 9.01 -16.72
N ALA A 65 6.98 8.85 -17.58
CA ALA A 65 8.04 9.84 -17.74
C ALA A 65 8.62 9.75 -19.15
N LYS A 66 9.19 10.84 -19.64
CA LYS A 66 10.00 10.82 -20.87
C LYS A 66 11.29 10.05 -20.61
N ASN A 67 11.74 9.25 -21.59
CA ASN A 67 12.99 8.49 -21.45
C ASN A 67 14.20 9.39 -21.14
N THR A 68 14.20 10.63 -21.66
CA THR A 68 15.24 11.64 -21.39
C THR A 68 15.29 12.09 -19.94
N ALA A 69 14.20 11.98 -19.17
CA ALA A 69 14.14 12.40 -17.77
C ALA A 69 14.70 11.35 -16.80
N ILE A 70 14.77 10.07 -17.21
CA ILE A 70 15.12 8.97 -16.31
C ILE A 70 16.52 9.10 -15.70
N ALA A 71 17.50 9.58 -16.47
CA ALA A 71 18.86 9.77 -15.97
C ALA A 71 18.93 10.84 -14.87
N LEU A 72 18.17 11.94 -15.02
CA LEU A 72 18.10 13.01 -14.04
C LEU A 72 17.36 12.55 -12.78
N ILE A 73 16.23 11.87 -12.94
CA ILE A 73 15.47 11.27 -11.84
C ILE A 73 16.36 10.33 -11.01
N LYS A 74 17.11 9.42 -11.68
CA LYS A 74 18.05 8.51 -10.99
C LYS A 74 19.11 9.27 -10.20
N ARG A 75 19.64 10.36 -10.77
CA ARG A 75 20.64 11.20 -10.11
C ARG A 75 20.07 11.90 -8.88
N ASP A 76 18.89 12.50 -8.99
CA ASP A 76 18.23 13.19 -7.87
C ASP A 76 17.93 12.20 -6.72
N PHE A 77 17.50 10.97 -7.03
CA PHE A 77 17.29 9.94 -6.02
C PHE A 77 18.58 9.46 -5.35
N GLN A 78 19.70 9.40 -6.07
CA GLN A 78 21.00 9.07 -5.47
C GLN A 78 21.50 10.14 -4.50
N LEU A 79 21.04 11.39 -4.65
CA LEU A 79 21.37 12.51 -3.76
C LEU A 79 20.42 12.62 -2.56
N SER A 80 19.37 11.80 -2.51
CA SER A 80 18.41 11.81 -1.41
C SER A 80 18.93 11.01 -0.22
N ASP A 81 18.95 11.64 0.96
CA ASP A 81 19.33 10.97 2.21
C ASP A 81 18.29 9.93 2.67
N TYR A 82 17.06 9.99 2.16
CA TYR A 82 15.98 9.07 2.52
C TYR A 82 16.07 7.72 1.78
N ILE A 83 16.69 7.71 0.59
CA ILE A 83 16.67 6.57 -0.34
C ILE A 83 17.99 5.81 -0.24
N VAL A 84 17.94 4.61 0.34
CA VAL A 84 19.11 3.72 0.47
C VAL A 84 19.46 3.08 -0.88
N ARG A 85 18.45 2.74 -1.67
CA ARG A 85 18.61 2.17 -3.02
C ARG A 85 17.37 2.42 -3.86
N SER A 86 17.55 2.64 -5.15
CA SER A 86 16.46 2.73 -6.14
C SER A 86 16.70 1.79 -7.31
N LEU A 87 15.62 1.22 -7.84
CA LEU A 87 15.60 0.47 -9.09
C LEU A 87 14.46 1.03 -9.94
N ILE A 88 14.78 1.49 -11.14
CA ILE A 88 13.79 1.98 -12.10
C ILE A 88 13.87 1.10 -13.33
N VAL A 89 12.74 0.49 -13.68
CA VAL A 89 12.59 -0.42 -14.82
C VAL A 89 11.53 0.16 -15.76
N LYS A 90 11.78 0.07 -17.06
CA LYS A 90 10.78 0.38 -18.07
C LYS A 90 9.79 -0.75 -18.10
N ASP A 91 8.52 -0.44 -17.87
CA ASP A 91 7.46 -1.41 -17.97
C ASP A 91 6.91 -1.40 -19.40
N ASP A 92 7.23 -2.46 -20.13
CA ASP A 92 6.76 -2.71 -21.49
C ASP A 92 5.40 -3.43 -21.50
N LYS A 93 4.92 -3.93 -20.35
CA LYS A 93 3.70 -4.77 -20.24
C LYS A 93 2.50 -4.02 -19.66
N ILE A 94 2.70 -3.02 -18.79
CA ILE A 94 1.58 -2.27 -18.20
C ILE A 94 0.88 -1.33 -19.19
N GLU A 95 1.49 -1.05 -20.36
CA GLU A 95 0.76 -0.39 -21.46
C GLU A 95 -0.50 -1.19 -21.85
N GLU A 96 -0.45 -2.53 -21.80
CA GLU A 96 -1.60 -3.39 -22.09
C GLU A 96 -2.65 -3.35 -20.96
N LEU A 97 -2.24 -3.34 -19.69
CA LEU A 97 -3.17 -3.31 -18.55
C LEU A 97 -3.86 -1.96 -18.37
N SER A 98 -3.21 -0.85 -18.75
CA SER A 98 -3.83 0.48 -18.76
C SER A 98 -4.94 0.62 -19.80
N GLN A 99 -4.96 -0.23 -20.84
CA GLN A 99 -6.01 -0.29 -21.86
C GLN A 99 -7.20 -1.15 -21.44
N ILE A 100 -7.05 -2.00 -20.41
CA ILE A 100 -8.10 -2.86 -19.87
C ILE A 100 -8.67 -2.18 -18.63
N GLY A 101 -9.57 -1.22 -18.83
CA GLY A 101 -10.11 -0.35 -17.78
C GLY A 101 -10.77 -1.09 -16.61
N VAL A 102 -10.04 -1.25 -15.50
CA VAL A 102 -10.60 -1.63 -14.19
C VAL A 102 -9.96 -0.80 -13.09
N ILE A 103 -10.23 0.50 -13.07
CA ILE A 103 -10.03 1.36 -11.89
C ILE A 103 -11.19 2.36 -11.82
N GLU A 104 -12.41 1.89 -11.57
CA GLU A 104 -13.54 2.80 -11.29
C GLU A 104 -14.49 2.30 -10.18
N THR A 105 -14.14 1.28 -9.37
CA THR A 105 -15.14 0.70 -8.44
C THR A 105 -14.59 0.23 -7.09
N VAL A 106 -13.83 1.07 -6.36
CA VAL A 106 -13.61 0.81 -4.90
C VAL A 106 -13.64 2.09 -4.04
N VAL A 107 -14.12 3.23 -4.56
CA VAL A 107 -14.25 4.45 -3.74
C VAL A 107 -15.67 4.98 -3.81
N THR A 108 -16.62 4.24 -3.25
CA THR A 108 -17.84 4.72 -2.57
C THR A 108 -18.78 3.54 -2.33
N ALA A 109 -18.80 2.99 -1.11
CA ALA A 109 -20.01 2.45 -0.47
C ALA A 109 -19.63 1.69 0.82
N GLU A 110 -19.26 2.41 1.89
CA GLU A 110 -19.54 1.93 3.25
C GLU A 110 -19.91 3.13 4.13
N LYS A 111 -21.20 3.46 4.12
CA LYS A 111 -21.89 4.06 5.26
C LYS A 111 -23.39 3.75 5.20
N ASP A 112 -23.80 2.91 6.15
CA ASP A 112 -25.08 2.90 6.85
C ASP A 112 -26.36 2.51 6.09
N ALA A 113 -26.88 1.31 6.38
CA ALA A 113 -28.32 1.05 6.42
C ALA A 113 -28.62 -0.20 7.27
N SER A 114 -29.11 0.04 8.48
CA SER A 114 -29.77 -0.94 9.34
C SER A 114 -31.18 -1.29 8.83
N LYS A 115 -31.54 -2.58 9.00
CA LYS A 115 -32.84 -3.14 9.44
C LYS A 115 -33.90 -3.68 8.42
N MET A 116 -34.27 -4.94 8.73
CA MET A 116 -35.56 -5.69 8.57
C MET A 116 -35.80 -6.49 7.27
N PRO A 117 -36.59 -7.61 7.28
CA PRO A 117 -37.17 -8.40 8.39
C PRO A 117 -36.97 -9.93 8.31
N GLU A 118 -37.34 -10.56 9.42
CA GLU A 118 -37.54 -11.98 9.73
C GLU A 118 -38.65 -12.67 8.88
N SER A 119 -38.41 -13.90 8.40
CA SER A 119 -39.20 -15.11 8.73
C SER A 119 -39.17 -16.23 7.67
N ALA A 120 -39.23 -17.46 8.21
CA ALA A 120 -39.74 -18.72 7.66
C ALA A 120 -38.79 -19.71 6.94
N GLY A 121 -38.47 -20.79 7.65
CA GLY A 121 -37.97 -22.07 7.14
C GLY A 121 -37.48 -22.99 8.26
N ALA A 122 -38.36 -23.86 8.78
CA ALA A 122 -38.22 -24.69 9.98
C ALA A 122 -37.35 -25.96 9.82
N ASP A 123 -36.74 -26.42 10.93
CA ASP A 123 -36.79 -27.83 11.38
C ASP A 123 -36.42 -27.94 12.88
N VAL A 124 -37.02 -28.91 13.57
CA VAL A 124 -37.21 -29.04 15.02
C VAL A 124 -36.38 -30.19 15.57
N SER A 125 -35.67 -30.02 16.70
CA SER A 125 -35.52 -31.13 17.65
C SER A 125 -35.28 -30.64 19.09
N GLU A 126 -36.18 -31.10 19.95
CA GLU A 126 -36.33 -30.88 21.38
C GLU A 126 -35.56 -31.98 22.14
N LYS A 127 -34.86 -31.63 23.23
CA LYS A 127 -34.62 -32.54 24.37
C LYS A 127 -34.16 -31.77 25.61
N ASN A 128 -34.95 -31.95 26.67
CA ASN A 128 -34.81 -31.49 28.05
C ASN A 128 -33.47 -31.85 28.70
N ASP A 129 -33.00 -31.02 29.64
CA ASP A 129 -32.67 -31.50 30.99
C ASP A 129 -32.77 -30.38 32.07
N VAL A 130 -33.69 -30.66 33.00
CA VAL A 130 -33.92 -30.29 34.40
C VAL A 130 -33.12 -29.17 35.13
N SER A 131 -33.91 -28.37 35.86
CA SER A 131 -33.63 -27.28 36.81
C SER A 131 -32.88 -27.66 38.10
N VAL A 132 -32.10 -26.73 38.68
CA VAL A 132 -32.04 -26.54 40.15
C VAL A 132 -31.74 -25.08 40.53
N ASN A 133 -32.54 -24.54 41.46
CA ASN A 133 -32.46 -23.24 42.13
C ASN A 133 -31.16 -23.02 42.93
N ILE A 134 -30.84 -21.76 43.26
CA ILE A 134 -30.63 -21.26 44.65
C ILE A 134 -30.66 -19.72 44.66
N ALA A 135 -31.33 -19.18 45.68
CA ALA A 135 -31.56 -17.78 46.02
C ALA A 135 -30.29 -17.01 46.45
N ASP A 136 -30.29 -15.68 46.44
CA ASP A 136 -30.53 -14.87 47.65
C ASP A 136 -30.57 -13.36 47.36
N LYS A 137 -31.30 -12.66 48.24
CA LYS A 137 -31.63 -11.23 48.25
C LYS A 137 -30.45 -10.33 48.67
N GLY A 138 -30.51 -9.07 48.24
CA GLY A 138 -29.78 -7.94 48.79
C GLY A 138 -30.29 -6.64 48.20
#